data_AF-A0A9P6GTY3-F1
#
_entry.id   AF-A0A9P6GTY3-F1
#
_cell.length_a   1.000
_cell.length_b   1.000
_cell.length_c   1.000
_cell.angle_alpha   90.00
_cell.angle_beta   90.00
_cell.angle_gamma   90.00
#
_symmetry.space_group_name_H-M   'P 1'
#
loop_
_entity.id
_entity.type
_entity.pdbx_description
1 polymer ?
#
loop_
_entity_poly.entity_id
_entity_poly.type
_entity_poly.pdbx_seq_one_letter_code
_entity_poly.pdbx_strand_id
1 'polypeptide(L)'
;MAQPTNRRTMRVARTDSIFVDTPAATPERTLPEKPDLELVHIPPHYLLPPTQPSPFEGTLEASLNALLDFGRTHPNSMSIMNVLRQCVTTTTNWLDVLVPVLELEENTAMGNGRLLLEELLFLATRTLLPEQIAQNRACMHRMYAAKRTTSMKMILRYDMLREWTKRENKHFIIVESHPPLPNLEASLLAEKYGKPHSGRRPLLANIWATLIAAPAQGYGVYKVGQAMKHHVTGLDKWLMFEDDEVAGWNTETLVQLVMQALLQWQWLRDNTERMEHMEVRGWEDLEGRTDECEWVRDDKRTKEPRLR
;
A
#
# COMPACT_ATOMS: atom_id res chain seq x y z
N MET A 1 50.58 -8.78 -53.37
CA MET A 1 49.47 -9.72 -53.59
C MET A 1 48.19 -9.05 -53.08
N ALA A 2 47.16 -9.05 -53.91
CA ALA A 2 46.02 -8.14 -53.88
C ALA A 2 44.85 -8.61 -52.98
N GLN A 3 44.06 -7.66 -52.47
CA GLN A 3 42.68 -7.89 -52.04
C GLN A 3 41.81 -8.27 -53.25
N PRO A 4 40.66 -8.91 -52.99
CA PRO A 4 39.43 -8.31 -53.48
C PRO A 4 38.33 -8.20 -52.43
N THR A 5 37.71 -7.02 -52.48
CA THR A 5 36.40 -6.64 -51.98
C THR A 5 35.29 -7.44 -52.66
N ASN A 6 34.17 -7.64 -51.98
CA ASN A 6 32.89 -7.81 -52.67
C ASN A 6 31.82 -6.88 -52.09
N ARG A 7 31.27 -6.09 -53.00
CA ARG A 7 30.29 -5.01 -52.87
C ARG A 7 29.04 -5.46 -53.64
N ARG A 8 27.89 -4.88 -53.29
CA ARG A 8 26.56 -4.88 -53.99
C ARG A 8 25.70 -6.13 -53.74
N THR A 9 24.40 -6.00 -53.51
CA THR A 9 23.44 -5.12 -54.21
C THR A 9 22.31 -4.63 -53.31
N MET A 10 22.03 -3.32 -53.35
CA MET A 10 20.72 -2.75 -53.02
C MET A 10 19.71 -3.10 -54.12
N ARG A 11 18.44 -3.28 -53.76
CA ARG A 11 17.30 -2.96 -54.62
C ARG A 11 16.33 -2.07 -53.85
N VAL A 12 16.06 -0.92 -54.45
CA VAL A 12 15.08 0.09 -54.04
C VAL A 12 13.84 -0.06 -54.92
N ALA A 13 12.68 0.16 -54.30
CA ALA A 13 11.38 0.61 -54.79
C ALA A 13 10.62 -0.16 -55.88
N ARG A 14 9.35 -0.44 -55.58
CA ARG A 14 8.24 0.20 -56.29
C ARG A 14 7.01 0.36 -55.38
N THR A 15 6.55 1.61 -55.34
CA THR A 15 5.25 2.11 -54.96
C THR A 15 4.14 1.61 -55.88
N ASP A 16 2.95 1.39 -55.31
CA ASP A 16 1.59 1.60 -55.83
C ASP A 16 0.67 1.10 -54.70
N SER A 17 -0.41 1.73 -54.24
CA SER A 17 -1.16 2.91 -54.61
C SER A 17 -2.05 3.28 -53.41
N ILE A 18 -2.42 4.55 -53.32
CA ILE A 18 -3.38 5.09 -52.36
C ILE A 18 -4.78 4.71 -52.83
N PHE A 19 -5.56 4.06 -51.98
CA PHE A 19 -7.02 4.17 -52.00
C PHE A 19 -7.49 4.58 -50.61
N VAL A 20 -8.03 5.81 -50.56
CA VAL A 20 -8.87 6.29 -49.47
C VAL A 20 -10.30 5.95 -49.87
N ASP A 21 -10.97 5.16 -49.06
CA ASP A 21 -12.42 5.30 -48.82
C ASP A 21 -12.75 4.78 -47.41
N THR A 22 -13.64 5.52 -46.74
CA THR A 22 -13.86 5.54 -45.29
C THR A 22 -14.99 4.57 -44.88
N PRO A 23 -15.39 4.50 -43.59
CA PRO A 23 -15.23 3.35 -42.70
C PRO A 23 -16.44 2.39 -42.69
N ALA A 24 -16.20 1.08 -42.71
CA ALA A 24 -17.22 0.08 -42.40
C ALA A 24 -16.95 -0.52 -41.01
N ALA A 25 -17.87 -0.22 -40.09
CA ALA A 25 -18.19 -0.92 -38.85
C ALA A 25 -17.02 -1.50 -38.03
N THR A 26 -16.69 -0.80 -36.96
CA THR A 26 -16.03 -1.34 -35.77
C THR A 26 -16.67 -2.68 -35.39
N PRO A 27 -15.92 -3.78 -35.20
CA PRO A 27 -16.50 -4.98 -34.63
C PRO A 27 -16.96 -4.62 -33.22
N GLU A 28 -18.27 -4.71 -32.98
CA GLU A 28 -18.86 -4.68 -31.65
C GLU A 28 -18.07 -5.63 -30.77
N ARG A 29 -17.32 -5.04 -29.84
CA ARG A 29 -16.66 -5.76 -28.76
C ARG A 29 -17.78 -6.26 -27.87
N THR A 30 -18.27 -7.47 -28.15
CA THR A 30 -19.14 -8.22 -27.24
C THR A 30 -18.48 -8.21 -25.87
N LEU A 31 -19.09 -7.45 -24.95
CA LEU A 31 -18.80 -7.51 -23.53
C LEU A 31 -19.02 -8.97 -23.10
N PRO A 32 -18.08 -9.60 -22.38
CA PRO A 32 -18.33 -10.94 -21.87
C PRO A 32 -19.47 -10.87 -20.84
N GLU A 33 -20.65 -11.40 -21.19
CA GLU A 33 -21.80 -11.63 -20.32
C GLU A 33 -21.54 -12.80 -19.34
N LYS A 34 -20.43 -12.77 -18.61
CA LYS A 34 -20.30 -13.55 -17.38
C LYS A 34 -20.15 -12.57 -16.24
N PRO A 35 -21.02 -12.60 -15.21
CA PRO A 35 -20.71 -11.88 -13.99
C PRO A 35 -19.35 -12.42 -13.50
N ASP A 36 -18.38 -11.53 -13.34
CA ASP A 36 -17.04 -11.87 -12.87
C ASP A 36 -17.15 -12.64 -11.56
N LEU A 37 -17.02 -13.97 -11.64
CA LEU A 37 -16.86 -14.85 -10.49
C LEU A 37 -15.63 -14.46 -9.63
N GLU A 38 -14.77 -13.58 -10.13
CA GLU A 38 -13.64 -13.01 -9.40
C GLU A 38 -14.04 -11.96 -8.35
N LEU A 39 -15.16 -11.25 -8.53
CA LEU A 39 -15.64 -10.23 -7.58
C LEU A 39 -16.34 -10.82 -6.35
N VAL A 40 -16.79 -12.08 -6.42
CA VAL A 40 -17.59 -12.75 -5.37
C VAL A 40 -16.80 -12.96 -4.06
N HIS A 41 -15.47 -12.78 -4.07
CA HIS A 41 -14.60 -13.06 -2.92
C HIS A 41 -13.75 -11.87 -2.44
N ILE A 42 -13.98 -10.66 -2.93
CA ILE A 42 -13.28 -9.46 -2.44
C ILE A 42 -14.08 -8.88 -1.26
N PRO A 43 -13.46 -8.54 -0.12
CA PRO A 43 -14.16 -7.93 0.99
C PRO A 43 -14.93 -6.66 0.58
N PRO A 44 -16.17 -6.44 1.06
CA PRO A 44 -17.05 -5.37 0.55
C PRO A 44 -16.45 -3.95 0.61
N HIS A 45 -15.60 -3.69 1.61
CA HIS A 45 -14.99 -2.36 1.78
C HIS A 45 -14.03 -1.96 0.64
N TYR A 46 -13.53 -2.90 -0.16
CA TYR A 46 -12.76 -2.61 -1.37
C TYR A 46 -13.64 -2.16 -2.55
N LEU A 47 -14.94 -2.48 -2.51
CA LEU A 47 -15.89 -2.13 -3.58
C LEU A 47 -16.47 -0.73 -3.39
N LEU A 48 -16.18 -0.07 -2.27
CA LEU A 48 -16.58 1.30 -2.01
C LEU A 48 -15.74 2.27 -2.86
N PRO A 49 -16.30 3.41 -3.30
CA PRO A 49 -15.52 4.42 -4.02
C PRO A 49 -14.38 4.98 -3.14
N PRO A 50 -13.21 5.31 -3.69
CA PRO A 50 -12.15 5.97 -2.95
C PRO A 50 -12.52 7.41 -2.56
N THR A 51 -12.04 7.88 -1.41
CA THR A 51 -12.18 9.28 -0.99
C THR A 51 -11.28 10.20 -1.82
N GLN A 52 -11.85 11.28 -2.37
CA GLN A 52 -11.18 12.22 -3.28
C GLN A 52 -11.43 13.67 -2.79
N PRO A 53 -10.37 14.47 -2.49
CA PRO A 53 -8.97 14.05 -2.37
C PRO A 53 -8.76 13.03 -1.23
N SER A 54 -7.65 12.28 -1.28
CA SER A 54 -7.25 11.40 -0.18
C SER A 54 -7.09 12.24 1.10
N PRO A 55 -7.60 11.77 2.26
CA PRO A 55 -7.39 12.44 3.53
C PRO A 55 -6.01 12.15 4.14
N PHE A 56 -5.19 11.34 3.47
CA PHE A 56 -3.81 11.02 3.85
C PHE A 56 -2.85 11.75 2.91
N GLU A 57 -1.89 12.46 3.49
CA GLU A 57 -0.86 13.18 2.73
C GLU A 57 0.17 12.23 2.11
N GLY A 58 0.37 11.07 2.75
CA GLY A 58 1.33 10.05 2.34
C GLY A 58 2.77 10.45 2.64
N THR A 59 3.03 11.04 3.81
CA THR A 59 4.36 11.50 4.21
C THR A 59 4.72 11.07 5.63
N LEU A 60 6.02 10.92 5.90
CA LEU A 60 6.52 10.71 7.26
C LEU A 60 6.27 11.94 8.16
N GLU A 61 6.38 13.14 7.59
CA GLU A 61 6.13 14.41 8.28
C GLU A 61 4.72 14.44 8.88
N ALA A 62 3.69 14.05 8.10
CA ALA A 62 2.31 13.98 8.56
C ALA A 62 2.14 13.04 9.76
N SER A 63 2.80 11.87 9.73
CA SER A 63 2.78 10.93 10.85
C SER A 63 3.50 11.45 12.08
N LEU A 64 4.64 12.12 11.93
CA LEU A 64 5.38 12.73 13.04
C LEU A 64 4.61 13.90 13.66
N ASN A 65 3.90 14.69 12.85
CA ASN A 65 3.00 15.74 13.31
C ASN A 65 1.82 15.15 14.08
N ALA A 66 1.21 14.06 13.59
CA ALA A 66 0.15 13.37 14.31
C ALA A 66 0.60 12.83 15.68
N LEU A 67 1.83 12.29 15.77
CA LEU A 67 2.42 11.87 17.05
C LEU A 67 2.63 13.06 18.01
N LEU A 68 3.08 14.20 17.49
CA LEU A 68 3.25 15.43 18.28
C LEU A 68 1.91 15.95 18.81
N ASP A 69 0.89 16.01 17.98
CA ASP A 69 -0.45 16.45 18.37
C ASP A 69 -1.11 15.49 19.36
N PHE A 70 -0.89 14.18 19.18
CA PHE A 70 -1.31 13.18 20.14
C PHE A 70 -0.63 13.37 21.50
N GLY A 71 0.69 13.57 21.52
CA GLY A 71 1.44 13.80 22.76
C GLY A 71 1.04 15.09 23.49
N ARG A 72 0.66 16.14 22.75
CA ARG A 72 0.10 17.39 23.33
C ARG A 72 -1.26 17.14 23.98
N THR A 73 -2.10 16.33 23.35
CA THR A 73 -3.45 16.01 23.84
C THR A 73 -3.41 15.00 24.99
N HIS A 74 -2.42 14.11 24.99
CA HIS A 74 -2.22 13.07 25.99
C HIS A 74 -0.81 13.13 26.57
N PRO A 75 -0.52 14.05 27.51
CA PRO A 75 0.83 14.25 28.05
C PRO A 75 1.46 12.97 28.65
N ASN A 76 0.63 12.09 29.20
CA ASN A 76 1.04 10.79 29.75
C ASN A 76 1.62 9.81 28.71
N SER A 77 1.40 10.07 27.41
CA SER A 77 1.95 9.27 26.31
C SER A 77 3.28 9.80 25.78
N MET A 78 3.81 10.91 26.31
CA MET A 78 4.98 11.58 25.73
C MET A 78 6.22 10.69 25.67
N SER A 79 6.42 9.77 26.61
CA SER A 79 7.50 8.78 26.56
C SER A 79 7.39 7.90 25.31
N ILE A 80 6.19 7.39 25.03
CA ILE A 80 5.88 6.59 23.83
C ILE A 80 6.11 7.43 22.57
N MET A 81 5.60 8.67 22.54
CA MET A 81 5.73 9.55 21.38
C MET A 81 7.20 9.85 21.08
N ASN A 82 8.02 10.05 22.11
CA ASN A 82 9.45 10.27 21.94
C ASN A 82 10.15 9.05 21.33
N VAL A 83 9.79 7.83 21.74
CA VAL A 83 10.32 6.60 21.13
C VAL A 83 9.89 6.47 19.67
N LEU A 84 8.62 6.71 19.36
CA LEU A 84 8.09 6.59 17.99
C LEU A 84 8.68 7.63 17.02
N ARG A 85 9.07 8.80 17.52
CA ARG A 85 9.66 9.88 16.71
C ARG A 85 11.15 9.69 16.43
N GLN A 86 11.86 8.85 17.20
CA GLN A 86 13.26 8.51 16.94
C GLN A 86 13.40 7.67 15.66
N CYS A 87 14.64 7.45 15.22
CA CYS A 87 14.92 6.46 14.18
C CYS A 87 14.44 5.08 14.63
N VAL A 88 13.93 4.30 13.69
CA VAL A 88 13.40 2.97 13.98
C VAL A 88 14.50 2.06 14.52
N THR A 89 14.21 1.38 15.62
CA THR A 89 15.06 0.34 16.19
C THR A 89 14.28 -0.94 16.40
N THR A 90 14.91 -2.09 16.18
CA THR A 90 14.31 -3.42 16.40
C THR A 90 14.41 -3.88 17.85
N THR A 91 15.10 -3.12 18.71
CA THR A 91 15.39 -3.49 20.11
C THR A 91 14.45 -2.83 21.13
N THR A 92 13.48 -2.03 20.69
CA THR A 92 12.52 -1.41 21.61
C THR A 92 11.72 -2.48 22.32
N ASN A 93 11.83 -2.54 23.66
CA ASN A 93 10.93 -3.34 24.46
C ASN A 93 9.60 -2.60 24.63
N TRP A 94 8.68 -2.87 23.71
CA TRP A 94 7.36 -2.23 23.72
C TRP A 94 6.54 -2.53 24.98
N LEU A 95 6.77 -3.66 25.64
CA LEU A 95 6.06 -4.00 26.88
C LEU A 95 6.46 -3.05 28.00
N ASP A 96 7.78 -2.84 28.20
CA ASP A 96 8.32 -1.91 29.21
C ASP A 96 7.90 -0.45 28.95
N VAL A 97 7.59 -0.12 27.70
CA VAL A 97 7.16 1.23 27.29
C VAL A 97 5.66 1.43 27.53
N LEU A 98 4.83 0.39 27.31
CA LEU A 98 3.37 0.51 27.38
C LEU A 98 2.78 0.16 28.75
N VAL A 99 3.35 -0.81 29.48
CA VAL A 99 2.85 -1.22 30.81
C VAL A 99 2.79 -0.06 31.80
N PRO A 100 3.81 0.82 31.92
CA PRO A 100 3.72 1.96 32.83
C PRO A 100 2.54 2.90 32.52
N VAL A 101 2.05 2.93 31.28
CA VAL A 101 0.90 3.75 30.92
C VAL A 101 -0.41 3.19 31.45
N LEU A 102 -0.51 1.86 31.58
CA LEU A 102 -1.64 1.22 32.27
C LEU A 102 -1.63 1.53 33.77
N GLU A 103 -0.44 1.56 34.39
CA GLU A 103 -0.29 1.83 35.83
C GLU A 103 -0.61 3.28 36.22
N LEU A 104 -0.64 4.22 35.25
CA LEU A 104 -1.09 5.60 35.47
C LEU A 104 -2.59 5.70 35.82
N GLU A 105 -3.36 4.64 35.55
CA GLU A 105 -4.78 4.51 35.90
C GLU A 105 -5.01 4.53 37.41
N GLU A 106 -4.11 3.96 38.21
CA GLU A 106 -4.33 3.80 39.66
C GLU A 106 -4.11 5.10 40.47
N ASN A 107 -3.40 6.09 39.90
CA ASN A 107 -2.81 7.18 40.68
C ASN A 107 -3.27 8.60 40.30
N THR A 108 -4.13 8.78 39.28
CA THR A 108 -4.53 10.14 38.84
C THR A 108 -6.02 10.27 38.51
N ALA A 109 -6.60 11.44 38.83
CA ALA A 109 -7.98 11.81 38.50
C ALA A 109 -8.27 11.95 36.97
N MET A 110 -7.22 11.88 36.14
CA MET A 110 -7.27 11.83 34.67
C MET A 110 -7.04 10.41 34.11
N GLY A 111 -6.95 9.41 35.00
CA GLY A 111 -6.49 8.06 34.71
C GLY A 111 -7.52 7.21 33.99
N ASN A 112 -7.28 6.97 32.71
CA ASN A 112 -7.75 5.76 32.07
C ASN A 112 -6.66 5.31 31.09
N GLY A 113 -5.63 4.67 31.63
CA GLY A 113 -4.48 4.17 30.86
C GLY A 113 -4.92 3.24 29.74
N ARG A 114 -5.97 2.47 29.98
CA ARG A 114 -6.66 1.70 28.95
C ARG A 114 -7.21 2.56 27.81
N LEU A 115 -8.02 3.58 28.09
CA LEU A 115 -8.52 4.49 27.03
C LEU A 115 -7.38 5.12 26.24
N LEU A 116 -6.27 5.47 26.91
CA LEU A 116 -5.10 5.99 26.22
C LEU A 116 -4.47 4.96 25.26
N LEU A 117 -4.43 3.68 25.63
CA LEU A 117 -3.99 2.62 24.73
C LEU A 117 -4.97 2.41 23.56
N GLU A 118 -6.27 2.53 23.79
CA GLU A 118 -7.27 2.49 22.70
C GLU A 118 -7.06 3.66 21.73
N GLU A 119 -6.88 4.88 22.25
CA GLU A 119 -6.56 6.07 21.44
C GLU A 119 -5.26 5.89 20.66
N LEU A 120 -4.23 5.30 21.28
CA LEU A 120 -2.95 5.02 20.64
C LEU A 120 -3.07 3.97 19.53
N LEU A 121 -3.89 2.93 19.74
CA LEU A 121 -4.20 1.96 18.69
C LEU A 121 -4.86 2.65 17.50
N PHE A 122 -5.83 3.53 17.75
CA PHE A 122 -6.53 4.24 16.67
C PHE A 122 -5.65 5.28 16.00
N LEU A 123 -4.74 5.93 16.72
CA LEU A 123 -3.70 6.75 16.09
C LEU A 123 -2.89 5.90 15.10
N ALA A 124 -2.41 4.73 15.53
CA ALA A 124 -1.62 3.85 14.69
C ALA A 124 -2.40 3.33 13.47
N THR A 125 -3.62 2.82 13.68
CA THR A 125 -4.41 2.14 12.64
C THR A 125 -5.17 3.08 11.72
N ARG A 126 -5.64 4.23 12.21
CA ARG A 126 -6.42 5.18 11.41
C ARG A 126 -5.56 6.30 10.81
N THR A 127 -4.37 6.56 11.35
CA THR A 127 -3.51 7.65 10.86
C THR A 127 -2.14 7.13 10.43
N LEU A 128 -1.33 6.58 11.36
CA LEU A 128 0.09 6.31 11.09
C LEU A 128 0.30 5.25 9.99
N LEU A 129 -0.33 4.08 10.10
CA LEU A 129 -0.24 3.02 9.10
C LEU A 129 -0.75 3.50 7.72
N PRO A 130 -1.94 4.13 7.61
CA PRO A 130 -2.41 4.70 6.34
C PRO A 130 -1.45 5.70 5.69
N GLU A 131 -0.89 6.64 6.45
CA GLU A 131 0.09 7.61 5.93
C GLU A 131 1.33 6.90 5.36
N GLN A 132 1.86 5.92 6.08
CA GLN A 132 3.02 5.16 5.62
C GLN A 132 2.71 4.20 4.45
N ILE A 133 1.50 3.64 4.38
CA ILE A 133 1.05 2.86 3.21
C ILE A 133 1.00 3.77 1.98
N ALA A 134 0.39 4.95 2.09
CA ALA A 134 0.33 5.93 1.00
C ALA A 134 1.74 6.36 0.56
N GLN A 135 2.64 6.66 1.50
CA GLN A 135 4.04 6.99 1.23
C GLN A 135 4.76 5.85 0.49
N ASN A 136 4.62 4.61 0.98
CA ASN A 136 5.25 3.44 0.37
C ASN A 136 4.77 3.23 -1.08
N ARG A 137 3.47 3.38 -1.33
CA ARG A 137 2.90 3.29 -2.68
C ARG A 137 3.41 4.38 -3.60
N ALA A 138 3.49 5.62 -3.11
CA ALA A 138 4.05 6.73 -3.88
C ALA A 138 5.52 6.48 -4.26
N CYS A 139 6.33 6.01 -3.31
CA CYS A 139 7.73 5.68 -3.52
C CYS A 139 7.91 4.55 -4.55
N MET A 140 7.13 3.46 -4.42
CA MET A 140 7.10 2.34 -5.37
C MET A 140 6.69 2.79 -6.78
N HIS A 141 5.69 3.67 -6.88
CA HIS A 141 5.27 4.22 -8.17
C HIS A 141 6.39 5.03 -8.83
N ARG A 142 7.08 5.92 -8.09
CA ARG A 142 8.21 6.71 -8.60
C ARG A 142 9.37 5.82 -9.04
N MET A 143 9.71 4.80 -8.26
CA MET A 143 10.71 3.81 -8.63
C MET A 143 10.37 3.15 -9.97
N TYR A 144 9.15 2.64 -10.13
CA TYR A 144 8.72 2.00 -11.38
C TYR A 144 8.67 2.97 -12.57
N ALA A 145 8.30 4.24 -12.33
CA ALA A 145 8.30 5.28 -13.34
C ALA A 145 9.71 5.62 -13.82
N ALA A 146 10.70 5.59 -12.92
CA ALA A 146 12.12 5.84 -13.20
C ALA A 146 12.83 4.63 -13.83
N LYS A 147 12.55 3.42 -13.32
CA LYS A 147 13.19 2.15 -13.71
C LYS A 147 12.25 1.25 -14.52
N ARG A 148 11.69 1.79 -15.61
CA ARG A 148 10.67 1.11 -16.44
C ARG A 148 11.15 -0.22 -17.03
N THR A 149 12.45 -0.34 -17.29
CA THR A 149 13.09 -1.50 -17.90
C THR A 149 13.61 -2.52 -16.90
N THR A 150 13.60 -2.22 -15.60
CA THR A 150 14.09 -3.15 -14.59
C THR A 150 13.21 -4.40 -14.54
N SER A 151 13.86 -5.56 -14.60
CA SER A 151 13.20 -6.87 -14.57
C SER A 151 12.81 -7.32 -13.16
N MET A 152 13.31 -6.63 -12.13
CA MET A 152 12.95 -6.89 -10.74
C MET A 152 11.45 -6.66 -10.49
N LYS A 153 10.83 -7.65 -9.88
CA LYS A 153 9.47 -7.57 -9.34
C LYS A 153 9.58 -7.23 -7.87
N MET A 154 9.27 -5.99 -7.51
CA MET A 154 9.17 -5.55 -6.13
C MET A 154 7.71 -5.73 -5.68
N ILE A 155 7.54 -6.19 -4.45
CA ILE A 155 6.23 -6.28 -3.79
C ILE A 155 6.09 -5.04 -2.91
N LEU A 156 4.87 -4.53 -2.78
CA LEU A 156 4.55 -3.44 -1.87
C LEU A 156 4.96 -3.85 -0.45
N ARG A 157 5.75 -3.01 0.23
CA ARG A 157 6.39 -3.43 1.49
C ARG A 157 5.37 -3.62 2.61
N TYR A 158 4.27 -2.88 2.55
CA TYR A 158 3.18 -3.04 3.50
C TYR A 158 2.42 -4.37 3.32
N ASP A 159 2.36 -4.95 2.11
CA ASP A 159 1.80 -6.30 1.88
C ASP A 159 2.66 -7.40 2.53
N MET A 160 3.92 -7.12 2.87
CA MET A 160 4.83 -8.10 3.47
C MET A 160 4.81 -8.09 5.01
N LEU A 161 4.08 -7.17 5.62
CA LEU A 161 4.03 -7.00 7.08
C LEU A 161 3.27 -8.14 7.77
N ARG A 162 2.29 -8.72 7.06
CA ARG A 162 1.36 -9.74 7.58
C ARG A 162 1.07 -10.80 6.52
N GLU A 163 0.53 -11.92 6.96
CA GLU A 163 0.18 -13.05 6.11
C GLU A 163 -0.85 -12.69 5.04
N TRP A 164 -0.64 -13.22 3.82
CA TRP A 164 -1.57 -13.03 2.71
C TRP A 164 -2.79 -13.92 2.84
N THR A 165 -3.95 -13.32 2.65
CA THR A 165 -5.25 -13.97 2.74
C THR A 165 -5.49 -14.83 1.49
N LYS A 166 -5.96 -16.06 1.73
CA LYS A 166 -6.31 -17.02 0.67
C LYS A 166 -7.82 -17.19 0.59
N ARG A 167 -8.34 -17.35 -0.62
CA ARG A 167 -9.69 -17.83 -0.91
C ARG A 167 -9.83 -19.30 -0.52
N GLU A 168 -11.06 -19.81 -0.51
CA GLU A 168 -11.36 -21.23 -0.27
C GLU A 168 -10.62 -22.16 -1.24
N ASN A 169 -10.45 -21.73 -2.49
CA ASN A 169 -9.69 -22.44 -3.51
C ASN A 169 -8.16 -22.30 -3.36
N LYS A 170 -7.66 -21.82 -2.22
CA LYS A 170 -6.25 -21.59 -1.86
C LYS A 170 -5.50 -20.54 -2.68
N HIS A 171 -6.17 -19.80 -3.58
CA HIS A 171 -5.55 -18.69 -4.31
C HIS A 171 -5.53 -17.44 -3.43
N PHE A 172 -4.47 -16.62 -3.55
CA PHE A 172 -4.39 -15.35 -2.83
C PHE A 172 -5.46 -14.36 -3.33
N ILE A 173 -6.01 -13.57 -2.40
CA ILE A 173 -6.90 -12.46 -2.76
C ILE A 173 -6.02 -11.27 -3.14
N ILE A 174 -6.16 -10.83 -4.39
CA ILE A 174 -5.43 -9.70 -4.95
C ILE A 174 -6.46 -8.69 -5.43
N VAL A 175 -6.28 -7.43 -5.04
CA VAL A 175 -7.15 -6.32 -5.41
C VAL A 175 -6.40 -5.40 -6.37
N GLU A 176 -7.03 -5.10 -7.50
CA GLU A 176 -6.45 -4.21 -8.50
C GLU A 176 -6.56 -2.74 -8.11
N SER A 177 -5.54 -1.97 -8.45
CA SER A 177 -5.55 -0.51 -8.29
C SER A 177 -6.20 0.14 -9.49
N HIS A 178 -7.47 0.54 -9.35
CA HIS A 178 -8.20 1.26 -10.37
C HIS A 178 -8.12 2.78 -10.14
N PRO A 179 -8.15 3.58 -11.22
CA PRO A 179 -8.29 5.02 -11.09
C PRO A 179 -9.65 5.36 -10.45
N PRO A 180 -9.73 6.44 -9.67
CA PRO A 180 -11.00 6.94 -9.17
C PRO A 180 -11.95 7.28 -10.31
N LEU A 181 -13.24 6.98 -10.14
CA LEU A 181 -14.25 7.36 -11.10
C LEU A 181 -14.58 8.86 -10.92
N PRO A 182 -14.48 9.69 -11.97
CA PRO A 182 -14.56 11.15 -11.87
C PRO A 182 -15.89 11.73 -11.36
N ASN A 183 -16.91 10.89 -11.15
CA ASN A 183 -18.27 11.29 -10.74
C ASN A 183 -18.80 10.54 -9.51
N LEU A 184 -18.00 9.67 -8.88
CA LEU A 184 -18.34 9.15 -7.55
C LEU A 184 -17.60 9.99 -6.52
N GLU A 185 -18.23 11.04 -6.03
CA GLU A 185 -17.83 11.55 -4.73
C GLU A 185 -18.10 10.43 -3.72
N ALA A 186 -17.05 9.99 -3.01
CA ALA A 186 -17.27 9.21 -1.81
C ALA A 186 -18.16 10.07 -0.92
N SER A 187 -19.40 9.64 -0.71
CA SER A 187 -20.25 10.26 0.28
C SER A 187 -19.46 10.17 1.58
N LEU A 188 -18.97 11.31 2.07
CA LEU A 188 -18.40 11.41 3.39
C LEU A 188 -19.54 11.10 4.35
N LEU A 189 -19.81 9.81 4.58
CA LEU A 189 -20.52 9.31 5.73
C LEU A 189 -19.62 9.51 6.95
N ALA A 190 -19.10 10.73 7.13
CA ALA A 190 -18.88 11.27 8.44
C ALA A 190 -20.28 11.58 8.98
N GLU A 191 -21.02 10.53 9.35
CA GLU A 191 -22.19 10.71 10.16
C GLU A 191 -21.75 11.55 11.37
N LYS A 192 -22.43 12.69 11.54
CA LYS A 192 -22.32 13.59 12.69
C LYS A 192 -22.85 12.89 13.95
N TYR A 193 -22.37 11.69 14.27
CA TYR A 193 -22.46 11.17 15.62
C TYR A 193 -21.58 12.08 16.47
N GLY A 194 -22.16 12.70 17.49
CA GLY A 194 -21.44 13.54 18.43
C GLY A 194 -20.23 12.75 18.92
N LYS A 195 -19.03 13.12 18.45
CA LYS A 195 -17.84 12.30 18.64
C LYS A 195 -17.51 12.23 20.13
N PRO A 196 -17.52 11.05 20.77
CA PRO A 196 -17.01 10.93 22.13
C PRO A 196 -15.50 11.23 22.19
N HIS A 197 -14.78 11.15 21.06
CA HIS A 197 -13.34 11.35 20.96
C HIS A 197 -13.00 12.51 20.00
N SER A 198 -12.89 13.74 20.52
CA SER A 198 -12.76 14.97 19.71
C SER A 198 -11.44 15.13 18.96
N GLY A 199 -10.41 14.32 19.25
CA GLY A 199 -9.10 14.34 18.57
C GLY A 199 -8.81 13.14 17.66
N ARG A 200 -9.71 12.14 17.60
CA ARG A 200 -9.48 10.89 16.85
C ARG A 200 -9.96 11.02 15.40
N ARG A 201 -9.17 10.50 14.45
CA ARG A 201 -9.60 10.35 13.06
C ARG A 201 -10.76 9.33 13.01
N PRO A 202 -11.89 9.63 12.35
CA PRO A 202 -13.00 8.69 12.25
C PRO A 202 -12.58 7.46 11.42
N LEU A 203 -13.22 6.32 11.69
CA LEU A 203 -13.07 5.15 10.83
C LEU A 203 -13.54 5.50 9.42
N LEU A 204 -12.71 5.19 8.43
CA LEU A 204 -13.01 5.42 7.03
C LEU A 204 -13.37 4.07 6.39
N ALA A 205 -14.66 3.81 6.16
CA ALA A 205 -15.13 2.52 5.67
C ALA A 205 -14.51 2.10 4.32
N ASN A 206 -14.14 3.09 3.49
CA ASN A 206 -13.49 2.94 2.20
C ASN A 206 -11.96 3.18 2.27
N ILE A 207 -11.33 3.01 3.44
CA ILE A 207 -9.90 3.31 3.63
C ILE A 207 -9.00 2.59 2.64
N TRP A 208 -9.23 1.28 2.43
CA TRP A 208 -8.42 0.51 1.49
C TRP A 208 -8.63 0.93 0.06
N ALA A 209 -9.89 1.12 -0.38
CA ALA A 209 -10.19 1.64 -1.70
C ALA A 209 -9.47 3.00 -1.93
N THR A 210 -9.44 3.85 -0.91
CA THR A 210 -8.75 5.14 -0.93
C THR A 210 -7.22 4.98 -1.04
N LEU A 211 -6.60 4.15 -0.19
CA LEU A 211 -5.16 3.96 -0.15
C LEU A 211 -4.60 3.28 -1.41
N ILE A 212 -5.35 2.36 -2.01
CA ILE A 212 -4.89 1.57 -3.17
C ILE A 212 -5.30 2.19 -4.51
N ALA A 213 -6.07 3.28 -4.52
CA ALA A 213 -6.49 3.96 -5.74
C ALA A 213 -5.29 4.30 -6.63
N ALA A 214 -5.43 4.06 -7.92
CA ALA A 214 -4.45 4.52 -8.91
C ALA A 214 -4.58 6.04 -9.11
N PRO A 215 -3.55 6.69 -9.70
CA PRO A 215 -3.70 8.07 -10.17
C PRO A 215 -4.93 8.23 -11.09
N ALA A 216 -5.53 9.42 -11.15
CA ALA A 216 -6.75 9.67 -11.93
C ALA A 216 -6.62 9.28 -13.41
N GLN A 217 -5.43 9.50 -13.99
CA GLN A 217 -5.07 9.11 -15.35
C GLN A 217 -4.72 7.61 -15.52
N GLY A 218 -4.79 6.83 -14.44
CA GLY A 218 -4.29 5.47 -14.36
C GLY A 218 -2.77 5.38 -14.38
N TYR A 219 -2.25 4.14 -14.36
CA TYR A 219 -0.82 3.91 -14.56
C TYR A 219 -0.49 3.93 -16.05
N GLY A 220 0.52 4.71 -16.45
CA GLY A 220 0.92 4.83 -17.86
C GLY A 220 1.48 3.53 -18.48
N VAL A 221 1.82 2.53 -17.66
CA VAL A 221 2.36 1.24 -18.12
C VAL A 221 1.66 0.10 -17.39
N TYR A 222 1.17 -0.89 -18.14
CA TYR A 222 0.46 -2.06 -17.60
C TYR A 222 1.24 -2.79 -16.49
N LYS A 223 2.56 -2.97 -16.68
CA LYS A 223 3.44 -3.62 -15.69
C LYS A 223 3.42 -2.90 -14.34
N VAL A 224 3.30 -1.58 -14.34
CA VAL A 224 3.20 -0.79 -13.09
C VAL A 224 1.86 -1.07 -12.41
N GLY A 225 0.75 -1.07 -13.16
CA GLY A 225 -0.55 -1.48 -12.61
C GLY A 225 -0.53 -2.87 -11.98
N GLN A 226 0.16 -3.83 -12.60
CA GLN A 226 0.33 -5.17 -12.03
C GLN A 226 1.19 -5.20 -10.76
N ALA A 227 2.22 -4.34 -10.67
CA ALA A 227 3.09 -4.25 -9.50
C ALA A 227 2.46 -3.46 -8.34
N MET A 228 1.47 -2.62 -8.64
CA MET A 228 0.75 -1.79 -7.66
C MET A 228 -0.50 -2.47 -7.10
N LYS A 229 -0.82 -3.70 -7.53
CA LYS A 229 -1.90 -4.52 -6.97
C LYS A 229 -1.64 -4.80 -5.49
N HIS A 230 -2.72 -4.73 -4.71
CA HIS A 230 -2.72 -5.00 -3.28
C HIS A 230 -2.96 -6.49 -3.00
N HIS A 231 -2.13 -7.12 -2.19
CA HIS A 231 -2.43 -8.44 -1.64
C HIS A 231 -3.19 -8.27 -0.33
N VAL A 232 -4.37 -8.86 -0.21
CA VAL A 232 -5.15 -8.72 1.03
C VAL A 232 -4.43 -9.43 2.16
N THR A 233 -4.18 -8.75 3.27
CA THR A 233 -3.39 -9.29 4.39
C THR A 233 -4.13 -9.21 5.74
N GLY A 234 -3.54 -9.81 6.77
CA GLY A 234 -4.00 -9.62 8.15
C GLY A 234 -3.90 -8.16 8.66
N LEU A 235 -3.12 -7.28 8.02
CA LEU A 235 -3.08 -5.84 8.33
C LEU A 235 -4.41 -5.17 8.00
N ASP A 236 -5.11 -5.70 7.01
CA ASP A 236 -6.28 -5.07 6.42
C ASP A 236 -7.43 -4.98 7.40
N LYS A 237 -7.56 -5.99 8.27
CA LYS A 237 -8.48 -5.97 9.40
C LYS A 237 -8.17 -4.85 10.38
N TRP A 238 -6.90 -4.53 10.62
CA TRP A 238 -6.52 -3.54 11.64
C TRP A 238 -6.98 -2.13 11.28
N LEU A 239 -6.97 -1.79 9.99
CA LEU A 239 -7.46 -0.50 9.50
C LEU A 239 -8.99 -0.39 9.58
N MET A 240 -9.67 -1.49 9.89
CA MET A 240 -11.13 -1.61 9.97
C MET A 240 -11.65 -1.80 11.41
N PHE A 241 -10.81 -1.65 12.43
CA PHE A 241 -11.25 -1.77 13.83
C PHE A 241 -12.28 -0.69 14.19
N GLU A 242 -13.41 -1.15 14.71
CA GLU A 242 -14.50 -0.32 15.22
C GLU A 242 -14.27 0.06 16.69
N ASP A 243 -14.82 1.20 17.11
CA ASP A 243 -14.66 1.68 18.49
C ASP A 243 -15.24 0.67 19.50
N ASP A 244 -16.42 0.12 19.23
CA ASP A 244 -17.08 -0.87 20.09
C ASP A 244 -16.34 -2.22 20.13
N GLU A 245 -15.72 -2.64 19.01
CA GLU A 245 -14.90 -3.86 18.96
C GLU A 245 -13.71 -3.73 19.92
N VAL A 246 -12.98 -2.61 19.84
CA VAL A 246 -11.79 -2.37 20.65
C VAL A 246 -12.15 -2.17 22.13
N ALA A 247 -13.23 -1.45 22.42
CA ALA A 247 -13.73 -1.26 23.79
C ALA A 247 -14.08 -2.60 24.47
N GLY A 248 -14.53 -3.59 23.69
CA GLY A 248 -14.86 -4.93 24.18
C GLY A 248 -13.65 -5.84 24.45
N TRP A 249 -12.43 -5.47 24.06
CA TRP A 249 -11.26 -6.33 24.25
C TRP A 249 -10.77 -6.36 25.70
N ASN A 250 -10.19 -7.47 26.12
CA ASN A 250 -9.46 -7.48 27.40
C ASN A 250 -8.14 -6.67 27.28
N THR A 251 -7.59 -6.25 28.42
CA THR A 251 -6.39 -5.40 28.46
C THR A 251 -5.17 -6.05 27.82
N GLU A 252 -4.99 -7.36 28.00
CA GLU A 252 -3.88 -8.12 27.39
C GLU A 252 -3.93 -8.05 25.86
N THR A 253 -5.10 -8.29 25.28
CA THR A 253 -5.34 -8.23 23.83
C THR A 253 -5.08 -6.83 23.30
N LEU A 254 -5.55 -5.79 24.01
CA LEU A 254 -5.34 -4.40 23.64
C LEU A 254 -3.85 -4.05 23.63
N VAL A 255 -3.12 -4.37 24.70
CA VAL A 255 -1.66 -4.14 24.79
C VAL A 255 -0.95 -4.85 23.64
N GLN A 256 -1.25 -6.13 23.43
CA GLN A 256 -0.63 -6.91 22.37
C GLN A 256 -0.87 -6.28 20.98
N LEU A 257 -2.10 -5.86 20.68
CA LEU A 257 -2.42 -5.25 19.39
C LEU A 257 -1.82 -3.85 19.23
N VAL A 258 -1.73 -3.05 20.29
CA VAL A 258 -1.01 -1.77 20.27
C VAL A 258 0.47 -2.00 19.97
N MET A 259 1.14 -2.91 20.69
CA MET A 259 2.54 -3.25 20.45
C MET A 259 2.77 -3.66 19.00
N GLN A 260 1.90 -4.54 18.48
CA GLN A 260 1.99 -5.02 17.12
C GLN A 260 1.75 -3.91 16.10
N ALA A 261 0.73 -3.06 16.28
CA ALA A 261 0.45 -1.93 15.39
C ALA A 261 1.64 -0.95 15.31
N LEU A 262 2.23 -0.59 16.45
CA LEU A 262 3.39 0.30 16.51
C LEU A 262 4.64 -0.32 15.87
N LEU A 263 4.88 -1.61 16.11
CA LEU A 263 6.00 -2.33 15.50
C LEU A 263 5.86 -2.42 13.98
N GLN A 264 4.67 -2.77 13.47
CA GLN A 264 4.42 -2.84 12.03
C GLN A 264 4.55 -1.47 11.38
N TRP A 265 4.08 -0.41 12.05
CA TRP A 265 4.28 0.96 11.58
C TRP A 265 5.78 1.33 11.50
N GLN A 266 6.56 1.05 12.54
CA GLN A 266 8.01 1.29 12.54
C GLN A 266 8.72 0.52 11.42
N TRP A 267 8.39 -0.75 11.22
CA TRP A 267 8.96 -1.53 10.12
C TRP A 267 8.60 -0.95 8.76
N LEU A 268 7.35 -0.54 8.55
CA LEU A 268 6.95 0.08 7.30
C LEU A 268 7.67 1.41 7.06
N ARG A 269 7.82 2.21 8.11
CA ARG A 269 8.57 3.46 8.10
C ARG A 269 10.03 3.21 7.68
N ASP A 270 10.76 2.35 8.38
CA ASP A 270 12.18 2.05 8.07
C ASP A 270 12.34 1.54 6.64
N ASN A 271 11.48 0.61 6.20
CA ASN A 271 11.50 0.12 4.82
C ASN A 271 11.27 1.23 3.79
N THR A 272 10.36 2.17 4.08
CA THR A 272 10.04 3.28 3.18
C THR A 272 11.15 4.32 3.15
N GLU A 273 11.72 4.69 4.30
CA GLU A 273 12.89 5.59 4.38
C GLU A 273 14.09 5.02 3.63
N ARG A 274 14.36 3.71 3.74
CA ARG A 274 15.41 3.04 2.94
C ARG A 274 15.14 3.13 1.43
N MET A 275 13.89 3.00 1.01
CA MET A 275 13.53 3.17 -0.39
C MET A 275 13.73 4.60 -0.88
N GLU A 276 13.30 5.60 -0.12
CA GLU A 276 13.54 7.01 -0.46
C GLU A 276 15.04 7.33 -0.51
N HIS A 277 15.84 6.71 0.36
CA HIS A 277 17.30 6.87 0.32
C HIS A 277 17.95 6.20 -0.91
N MET A 278 17.33 5.15 -1.48
CA MET A 278 17.72 4.61 -2.79
C MET A 278 17.29 5.53 -3.93
N GLU A 279 16.16 6.22 -3.81
CA GLU A 279 15.69 7.21 -4.81
C GLU A 279 16.72 8.32 -5.03
N VAL A 280 17.31 8.84 -3.94
CA VAL A 280 18.38 9.86 -4.00
C VAL A 280 19.59 9.38 -4.79
N ARG A 281 19.91 8.08 -4.72
CA ARG A 281 21.00 7.43 -5.46
C ARG A 281 20.54 6.88 -6.82
N GLY A 282 19.44 7.41 -7.37
CA GLY A 282 18.93 7.00 -8.68
C GLY A 282 18.54 5.52 -8.79
N TRP A 283 18.29 4.86 -7.66
CA TRP A 283 18.03 3.42 -7.56
C TRP A 283 19.16 2.55 -8.13
N GLU A 284 20.42 3.02 -8.08
CA GLU A 284 21.60 2.29 -8.56
C GLU A 284 21.72 0.90 -7.90
N ASP A 285 21.37 0.78 -6.63
CA ASP A 285 21.36 -0.48 -5.88
C ASP A 285 20.40 -1.55 -6.46
N LEU A 286 19.49 -1.16 -7.37
CA LEU A 286 18.54 -2.04 -8.06
C LEU A 286 18.96 -2.39 -9.50
N GLU A 287 20.15 -1.98 -9.95
CA GLU A 287 20.67 -2.23 -11.31
C GLU A 287 21.34 -3.62 -11.47
N GLY A 288 20.78 -4.65 -10.81
CA GLY A 288 21.18 -6.04 -11.08
C GLY A 288 20.70 -6.48 -12.47
N ARG A 289 21.55 -7.19 -13.22
CA ARG A 289 21.14 -7.64 -14.56
C ARG A 289 20.09 -8.75 -14.47
N THR A 290 19.26 -8.85 -15.50
CA THR A 290 18.16 -9.83 -15.55
C THR A 290 18.65 -11.29 -15.49
N ASP A 291 19.88 -11.55 -15.94
CA ASP A 291 20.60 -12.82 -15.87
C ASP A 291 21.19 -13.13 -14.48
N GLU A 292 21.29 -12.14 -13.61
CA GLU A 292 21.75 -12.26 -12.22
C GLU A 292 20.57 -12.45 -11.25
N CYS A 293 19.32 -12.17 -11.68
CA CYS A 293 18.11 -12.42 -10.90
C CYS A 293 17.64 -13.89 -11.03
N GLU A 294 17.86 -14.68 -9.98
CA GLU A 294 17.47 -16.10 -9.91
C GLU A 294 15.98 -16.34 -10.23
N TRP A 295 15.08 -15.46 -9.77
CA TRP A 295 13.64 -15.55 -10.01
C TRP A 295 13.24 -15.44 -11.50
N VAL A 296 13.99 -14.67 -12.30
CA VAL A 296 13.71 -14.54 -13.74
C VAL A 296 14.23 -15.74 -14.51
N ARG A 297 15.26 -16.44 -13.98
CA ARG A 297 15.75 -17.70 -14.55
C ARG A 297 14.74 -18.83 -14.36
N ASP A 298 14.04 -18.88 -13.23
CA ASP A 298 13.04 -19.91 -12.93
C ASP A 298 11.77 -19.81 -13.78
N ASP A 299 11.30 -18.59 -14.09
CA ASP A 299 10.12 -18.38 -14.95
C ASP A 299 10.40 -18.66 -16.44
N LYS A 300 11.68 -18.60 -16.86
CA LYS A 300 12.10 -19.01 -18.22
C LYS A 300 12.25 -20.52 -18.34
N ARG A 301 12.78 -21.20 -17.32
CA ARG A 301 12.92 -22.67 -17.30
C ARG A 301 11.59 -23.41 -17.31
N THR A 302 10.55 -22.82 -16.72
CA THR A 302 9.20 -23.42 -16.69
C THR A 302 8.44 -23.27 -18.01
N LYS A 303 8.86 -22.36 -18.89
CA LYS A 303 8.26 -22.11 -20.22
C LYS A 303 8.97 -22.83 -21.37
N GLU A 304 10.09 -23.51 -21.11
CA GLU A 304 10.70 -24.39 -22.11
C GLU A 304 9.83 -25.66 -22.25
N PRO A 305 9.28 -25.94 -23.45
CA PRO A 305 8.58 -27.19 -23.67
C PRO A 305 9.58 -28.32 -23.49
N ARG A 306 9.28 -29.24 -22.55
CA ARG A 306 10.00 -30.52 -22.46
C ARG A 306 9.76 -31.27 -23.76
N LEU A 307 10.69 -31.11 -24.71
CA LEU A 307 10.80 -31.96 -25.88
C LEU A 307 10.96 -33.39 -25.37
N ARG A 308 9.91 -34.19 -25.56
CA ARG A 308 9.95 -35.65 -25.46
C ARG A 308 10.25 -36.21 -26.85
#